data_AF-A0A662V1K2-F1
#
_entry.id   AF-A0A662V1K2-F1
#
_cell.length_a   1.000
_cell.length_b   1.000
_cell.length_c   1.000
_cell.angle_alpha   90.00
_cell.angle_beta   90.00
_cell.angle_gamma   90.00
#
_symmetry.space_group_name_H-M   'P 1'
#
loop_
_entity.id
_entity.type
_entity.pdbx_description
1 polymer ?
#
loop_
_entity_poly.entity_id
_entity_poly.type
_entity_poly.pdbx_seq_one_letter_code
_entity_poly.pdbx_strand_id
1 'polypeptide(L)'
;VSDGRETLVFTSDVEGPVREEVVDFIRSCGPDLVILDGPSTYLLGYRYPEEAFAKSIELMKAILDVESVRLLIADHHLLRELGYAERIAEVVSHARMLGKRVVSAADFMGVEPVLLEARRRELFEEEPVSGVDMLRSMRVDLRSLGE
;
A
#
# COMPACT_ATOMS: atom_id res chain seq x y z
N VAL A 1 -5.05 16.79 1.38
CA VAL A 1 -6.39 17.36 1.58
C VAL A 1 -6.46 17.90 3.00
N SER A 2 -6.95 19.12 3.22
CA SER A 2 -7.07 19.70 4.57
C SER A 2 -8.41 20.41 4.69
N ASP A 3 -9.06 20.28 5.84
CA ASP A 3 -10.29 21.00 6.20
C ASP A 3 -10.04 22.11 7.24
N GLY A 4 -8.77 22.35 7.60
CA GLY A 4 -8.35 23.30 8.64
C GLY A 4 -8.33 22.74 10.07
N ARG A 5 -8.82 21.51 10.29
CA ARG A 5 -8.71 20.78 11.56
C ARG A 5 -7.86 19.53 11.41
N GLU A 6 -8.08 18.77 10.35
CA GLU A 6 -7.34 17.57 10.02
C GLU A 6 -6.72 17.69 8.63
N THR A 7 -5.54 17.11 8.48
CA THR A 7 -4.82 17.04 7.21
C THR A 7 -4.52 15.60 6.84
N LEU A 8 -4.94 15.23 5.64
CA LEU A 8 -4.73 13.93 5.02
C LEU A 8 -3.73 14.04 3.87
N VAL A 9 -2.72 13.17 3.85
CA VAL A 9 -1.86 12.95 2.68
C VAL A 9 -2.16 11.58 2.08
N PHE A 10 -2.35 11.53 0.76
CA PHE A 10 -2.39 10.30 -0.03
C PHE A 10 -1.18 10.29 -0.97
N THR A 11 -0.34 9.27 -0.91
CA THR A 11 0.94 9.25 -1.63
C THR A 11 0.82 8.85 -3.09
N SER A 12 -0.36 8.43 -3.56
CA SER A 12 -0.52 7.73 -4.84
C SER A 12 0.20 6.37 -4.87
N ASP A 13 0.05 5.66 -5.98
CA ASP A 13 0.77 4.43 -6.33
C ASP A 13 2.21 4.76 -6.70
N VAL A 14 3.16 4.41 -5.82
CA VAL A 14 4.59 4.78 -5.91
C VAL A 14 5.55 3.63 -5.52
N GLU A 15 5.03 2.41 -5.38
CA GLU A 15 5.73 1.18 -4.97
C GLU A 15 6.40 1.23 -3.58
N GLY A 16 5.75 1.90 -2.62
CA GLY A 16 6.32 2.12 -1.30
C GLY A 16 7.22 3.36 -1.20
N PRO A 17 7.47 3.87 0.02
CA PRO A 17 8.40 4.97 0.20
C PRO A 17 9.83 4.44 0.05
N VAL A 18 10.45 4.58 -1.12
CA VAL A 18 11.86 4.20 -1.34
C VAL A 18 12.80 5.40 -1.42
N ARG A 19 12.24 6.61 -1.25
CA ARG A 19 12.87 7.91 -1.45
C ARG A 19 12.60 8.84 -0.28
N GLU A 20 13.62 9.52 0.20
CA GLU A 20 13.52 10.44 1.35
C GLU A 20 12.59 11.62 1.06
N GLU A 21 12.49 12.01 -0.21
CA GLU A 21 11.61 13.09 -0.66
C GLU A 21 10.12 12.82 -0.33
N VAL A 22 9.71 11.55 -0.19
CA VAL A 22 8.36 11.18 0.25
C VAL A 22 8.14 11.60 1.70
N VAL A 23 9.13 11.38 2.57
CA VAL A 23 9.08 11.77 3.98
C VAL A 23 9.11 13.29 4.11
N ASP A 24 9.96 13.97 3.33
CA ASP A 24 10.04 15.43 3.31
C ASP A 24 8.71 16.05 2.86
N PHE A 25 8.11 15.50 1.80
CA PHE A 25 6.79 15.93 1.33
C PHE A 25 5.73 15.76 2.42
N ILE A 26 5.64 14.57 3.04
CA ILE A 26 4.70 14.31 4.13
C ILE A 26 4.94 15.27 5.29
N ARG A 27 6.19 15.44 5.73
CA ARG A 27 6.56 16.35 6.82
C ARG A 27 6.17 17.80 6.51
N SER A 28 6.40 18.26 5.27
CA SER A 28 6.03 19.61 4.83
C SER A 28 4.53 19.87 4.87
N CYS A 29 3.72 18.82 4.72
CA CYS A 29 2.26 18.90 4.77
C CYS A 29 1.71 18.86 6.21
N GLY A 30 2.48 18.36 7.18
CA GLY A 30 2.05 18.17 8.58
C GLY A 30 0.73 17.40 8.75
N PRO A 31 0.56 16.20 8.16
CA PRO A 31 -0.71 15.48 8.22
C PRO A 31 -0.95 14.79 9.55
N ASP A 32 -2.22 14.57 9.87
CA ASP A 32 -2.71 13.69 10.94
C ASP A 32 -2.81 12.25 10.46
N LEU A 33 -3.18 12.08 9.18
CA LEU A 33 -3.39 10.79 8.53
C LEU A 33 -2.62 10.71 7.21
N VAL A 34 -1.93 9.60 7.01
CA VAL A 34 -1.25 9.28 5.75
C VAL A 34 -1.81 8.00 5.18
N ILE A 35 -2.31 8.04 3.93
CA ILE A 35 -2.61 6.86 3.12
C ILE A 35 -1.41 6.64 2.21
N LEU A 36 -0.71 5.55 2.48
CA LEU A 36 0.55 5.17 1.87
C LEU A 36 0.34 3.92 1.01
N ASP A 37 0.81 3.98 -0.22
CA ASP A 37 1.08 2.78 -0.99
C ASP A 37 2.29 2.06 -0.37
N GLY A 38 2.10 0.83 0.11
CA GLY A 38 3.14 0.13 0.84
C GLY A 38 4.16 -0.58 -0.06
N PRO A 39 5.22 -1.17 0.52
CA PRO A 39 6.28 -1.80 -0.27
C PRO A 39 5.78 -3.01 -1.07
N SER A 40 6.20 -3.10 -2.33
CA SER A 40 5.89 -4.18 -3.29
C SER A 40 6.59 -5.51 -2.95
N THR A 41 6.35 -6.04 -1.75
CA THR A 41 7.09 -7.19 -1.21
C THR A 41 6.92 -8.49 -2.02
N TYR A 42 5.82 -8.64 -2.75
CA TYR A 42 5.61 -9.75 -3.70
C TYR A 42 6.58 -9.73 -4.90
N LEU A 43 7.32 -8.63 -5.11
CA LEU A 43 8.36 -8.49 -6.14
C LEU A 43 9.79 -8.58 -5.58
N LEU A 44 9.95 -8.90 -4.29
CA LEU A 44 11.25 -9.00 -3.61
C LEU A 44 12.20 -9.94 -4.34
N GLY A 45 13.43 -9.50 -4.53
CA GLY A 45 14.49 -10.28 -5.21
C GLY A 45 14.31 -10.42 -6.71
N TYR A 46 13.27 -9.82 -7.31
CA TYR A 46 13.06 -9.79 -8.76
C TYR A 46 13.03 -8.36 -9.31
N ARG A 47 11.96 -7.60 -9.03
CA ARG A 47 11.79 -6.20 -9.48
C ARG A 47 11.82 -5.19 -8.34
N TYR A 48 11.78 -5.68 -7.10
CA TYR A 48 11.91 -4.87 -5.91
C TYR A 48 13.15 -5.33 -5.12
N PRO A 49 14.25 -4.54 -5.12
CA PRO A 49 15.48 -4.91 -4.41
C PRO A 49 15.28 -5.03 -2.89
N GLU A 50 16.04 -5.91 -2.24
CA GLU A 50 16.02 -6.06 -0.77
C GLU A 50 16.43 -4.76 -0.08
N GLU A 51 17.37 -4.02 -0.66
CA GLU A 51 17.80 -2.71 -0.16
C GLU A 51 16.68 -1.68 -0.24
N ALA A 52 15.84 -1.76 -1.28
CA ALA A 52 14.68 -0.87 -1.44
C ALA A 52 13.61 -1.20 -0.37
N PHE A 53 13.39 -2.48 -0.09
CA PHE A 53 12.50 -2.89 1.00
C PHE A 53 13.02 -2.46 2.37
N ALA A 54 14.29 -2.71 2.67
CA ALA A 54 14.89 -2.25 3.92
C ALA A 54 14.78 -0.72 4.07
N LYS A 55 15.05 0.03 2.99
CA LYS A 55 14.85 1.49 2.96
C LYS A 55 13.39 1.87 3.20
N SER A 56 12.43 1.12 2.64
CA SER A 56 11.01 1.39 2.84
C SER A 56 10.56 1.24 4.29
N ILE A 57 11.07 0.23 5.00
CA ILE A 57 10.80 0.04 6.43
C ILE A 57 11.30 1.26 7.23
N GLU A 58 12.52 1.72 6.95
CA GLU A 58 13.08 2.88 7.64
C GLU A 58 12.33 4.18 7.31
N LEU A 59 11.92 4.38 6.06
CA LEU A 59 11.15 5.56 5.67
C LEU A 59 9.72 5.53 6.22
N MET A 60 9.08 4.36 6.32
CA MET A 60 7.80 4.22 7.01
C MET A 60 7.91 4.57 8.50
N LYS A 61 8.99 4.16 9.17
CA LYS A 61 9.27 4.58 10.55
C LYS A 61 9.48 6.10 10.64
N ALA A 62 10.23 6.69 9.71
CA ALA A 62 10.46 8.14 9.66
C ALA A 62 9.17 8.95 9.40
N ILE A 63 8.23 8.42 8.61
CA ILE A 63 6.88 9.01 8.45
C ILE A 63 6.14 9.00 9.79
N LEU A 64 6.19 7.88 10.53
CA LEU A 64 5.61 7.78 11.85
C LEU A 64 6.30 8.68 12.88
N ASP A 65 7.57 9.04 12.70
CA ASP A 65 8.28 9.99 13.58
C ASP A 65 7.86 11.45 13.35
N VAL A 66 7.12 11.76 12.28
CA VAL A 66 6.51 13.08 12.11
C VAL A 66 5.46 13.29 13.19
N GLU A 67 5.66 14.29 14.05
CA GLU A 67 4.84 14.52 15.25
C GLU A 67 3.33 14.59 14.94
N SER A 68 2.93 15.27 13.87
CA SER A 68 1.51 15.41 13.51
C SER A 68 0.86 14.06 13.16
N VAL A 69 1.60 13.12 12.57
CA VAL A 69 1.05 11.86 12.09
C VAL A 69 0.57 11.02 13.27
N ARG A 70 -0.71 10.62 13.25
CA ARG A 70 -1.36 9.75 14.24
C ARG A 70 -1.71 8.39 13.65
N LEU A 71 -2.04 8.35 12.36
CA LEU A 71 -2.50 7.16 11.65
C LEU A 71 -1.80 7.03 10.30
N LEU A 72 -1.21 5.88 10.06
CA LEU A 72 -0.69 5.45 8.76
C LEU A 72 -1.57 4.32 8.23
N ILE A 73 -2.22 4.53 7.10
CA ILE A 73 -2.92 3.48 6.35
C ILE A 73 -1.94 2.98 5.29
N ALA A 74 -1.48 1.74 5.39
CA ALA A 74 -0.56 1.12 4.43
C ALA A 74 -1.29 0.05 3.62
N ASP A 75 -1.41 0.24 2.31
CA ASP A 75 -2.28 -0.57 1.44
C ASP A 75 -1.67 -0.80 0.04
N HIS A 76 -2.52 -1.13 -0.93
CA HIS A 76 -2.29 -1.27 -2.37
C HIS A 76 -1.24 -2.31 -2.76
N HIS A 77 0.05 -1.97 -2.81
CA HIS A 77 1.09 -2.94 -3.09
C HIS A 77 1.39 -3.87 -1.92
N LEU A 78 1.24 -3.38 -0.67
CA LEU A 78 1.48 -4.18 0.53
C LEU A 78 0.51 -5.36 0.64
N LEU A 79 -0.77 -5.16 0.33
CA LEU A 79 -1.82 -6.18 0.43
C LEU A 79 -1.82 -7.20 -0.73
N ARG A 80 -0.82 -7.16 -1.63
CA ARG A 80 -0.59 -8.19 -2.65
C ARG A 80 0.27 -9.34 -2.16
N GLU A 81 0.68 -9.30 -0.89
CA GLU A 81 1.42 -10.35 -0.18
C GLU A 81 0.51 -10.95 0.91
N LEU A 82 0.48 -12.28 1.02
CA LEU A 82 -0.34 -12.96 2.05
C LEU A 82 0.21 -12.70 3.45
N GLY A 83 1.54 -12.66 3.58
CA GLY A 83 2.25 -12.39 4.84
C GLY A 83 2.57 -10.91 5.06
N TYR A 84 1.75 -9.99 4.55
CA TYR A 84 2.06 -8.55 4.58
C TYR A 84 2.25 -8.01 5.99
N ALA A 85 1.50 -8.54 6.97
CA ALA A 85 1.56 -8.12 8.37
C ALA A 85 2.95 -8.40 8.98
N GLU A 86 3.53 -9.57 8.67
CA GLU A 86 4.87 -9.95 9.10
C GLU A 86 5.93 -9.07 8.45
N ARG A 87 5.77 -8.73 7.16
CA ARG A 87 6.72 -7.88 6.42
C ARG A 87 6.92 -6.52 7.08
N ILE A 88 5.86 -5.92 7.63
CA ILE A 88 5.91 -4.59 8.25
C ILE A 88 5.80 -4.64 9.78
N ALA A 89 6.02 -5.80 10.40
CA ALA A 89 5.87 -5.98 11.85
C ALA A 89 6.73 -5.00 12.67
N GLU A 90 7.93 -4.66 12.16
CA GLU A 90 8.79 -3.64 12.76
C GLU A 90 8.17 -2.25 12.73
N VAL A 91 7.54 -1.87 11.62
CA VAL A 91 6.86 -0.57 11.47
C VAL A 91 5.66 -0.49 12.42
N VAL A 92 4.88 -1.58 12.50
CA VAL A 92 3.73 -1.68 13.41
C VAL A 92 4.19 -1.58 14.87
N SER A 93 5.29 -2.25 15.22
CA SER A 93 5.87 -2.18 16.56
C SER A 93 6.38 -0.78 16.90
N HIS A 94 7.03 -0.11 15.95
CA HIS A 94 7.47 1.28 16.07
C HIS A 94 6.31 2.23 16.30
N ALA A 95 5.23 2.12 15.51
CA ALA A 95 4.02 2.91 15.69
C ALA A 95 3.43 2.74 17.09
N ARG A 96 3.35 1.50 17.60
CA ARG A 96 2.85 1.22 18.95
C ARG A 96 3.67 1.91 20.03
N MET A 97 5.01 1.91 19.91
CA MET A 97 5.89 2.61 20.87
C MET A 97 5.64 4.13 20.89
N LEU A 98 5.28 4.70 19.73
CA LEU A 98 4.95 6.12 19.58
C LEU A 98 3.50 6.45 19.97
N GLY A 99 2.67 5.47 20.35
CA GLY A 99 1.23 5.68 20.57
C GLY A 99 0.45 5.97 19.29
N LYS A 100 0.97 5.56 18.14
CA LYS A 100 0.42 5.74 16.79
C LYS A 100 -0.12 4.42 16.24
N ARG A 101 -0.83 4.48 15.10
CA ARG A 101 -1.47 3.32 14.47
C ARG A 101 -0.99 3.11 13.04
N VAL A 102 -0.78 1.85 12.67
CA VAL A 102 -0.54 1.40 11.29
C VAL A 102 -1.60 0.34 10.98
N VAL A 103 -2.38 0.53 9.92
CA VAL A 103 -3.52 -0.33 9.57
C VAL A 103 -3.67 -0.43 8.05
N SER A 104 -4.41 -1.42 7.54
CA SER A 104 -4.91 -1.39 6.16
C SER A 104 -6.14 -0.50 6.01
N ALA A 105 -6.57 -0.18 4.78
CA ALA A 105 -7.83 0.52 4.56
C ALA A 105 -9.03 -0.32 5.01
N ALA A 106 -8.98 -1.64 4.84
CA ALA A 106 -10.00 -2.56 5.33
C ALA A 106 -10.11 -2.51 6.87
N ASP A 107 -8.98 -2.59 7.58
CA ASP A 107 -8.93 -2.47 9.04
C ASP A 107 -9.47 -1.10 9.52
N PHE A 108 -9.13 -0.03 8.81
CA PHE A 108 -9.65 1.31 9.10
C PHE A 108 -11.18 1.37 8.95
N MET A 109 -11.73 0.68 7.96
CA MET A 109 -13.17 0.55 7.73
C MET A 109 -13.85 -0.46 8.66
N GLY A 110 -13.10 -1.19 9.49
CA GLY A 110 -13.64 -2.21 10.39
C GLY A 110 -14.09 -3.48 9.68
N VAL A 111 -13.48 -3.81 8.54
CA VAL A 111 -13.75 -5.03 7.77
C VAL A 111 -12.47 -5.82 7.56
N GLU A 112 -12.60 -7.13 7.37
CA GLU A 112 -11.45 -7.99 7.09
C GLU A 112 -10.89 -7.72 5.68
N PRO A 113 -9.56 -7.64 5.50
CA PRO A 113 -8.95 -7.54 4.18
C PRO A 113 -9.28 -8.74 3.30
N VAL A 114 -9.84 -8.48 2.12
CA VAL A 114 -10.01 -9.50 1.07
C VAL A 114 -8.84 -9.40 0.10
N LEU A 115 -7.82 -10.23 0.29
CA LEU A 115 -6.55 -10.17 -0.45
C LEU A 115 -6.64 -10.77 -1.87
N LEU A 116 -7.51 -10.21 -2.72
CA LEU A 116 -7.79 -10.72 -4.07
C LEU A 116 -6.53 -10.85 -4.93
N GLU A 117 -5.65 -9.84 -4.86
CA GLU A 117 -4.44 -9.81 -5.66
C GLU A 117 -3.37 -10.80 -5.15
N ALA A 118 -3.24 -10.96 -3.84
CA ALA A 118 -2.35 -11.96 -3.26
C ALA A 118 -2.81 -13.40 -3.59
N ARG A 119 -4.14 -13.60 -3.67
CA ARG A 119 -4.78 -14.88 -4.01
C ARG A 119 -5.10 -15.03 -5.50
N ARG A 120 -4.65 -14.10 -6.35
CA ARG A 120 -5.05 -14.03 -7.77
C ARG A 120 -4.91 -15.38 -8.48
N ARG A 121 -3.80 -16.09 -8.25
CA ARG A 121 -3.54 -17.39 -8.88
C ARG A 121 -4.57 -18.44 -8.49
N GLU A 122 -4.81 -18.59 -7.18
CA GLU A 122 -5.81 -19.52 -6.62
C GLU A 122 -7.20 -19.20 -7.18
N LEU A 123 -7.60 -17.92 -7.17
CA LEU A 123 -8.90 -17.48 -7.64
C LEU A 123 -9.11 -17.74 -9.14
N PHE A 124 -8.09 -17.60 -9.99
CA PHE A 124 -8.20 -17.96 -11.41
C PHE A 124 -8.21 -19.48 -11.65
N GLU A 125 -7.62 -20.27 -10.76
CA GLU A 125 -7.70 -21.74 -10.82
C GLU A 125 -9.11 -22.21 -10.43
N GLU A 126 -9.74 -21.56 -9.44
CA GLU A 126 -11.11 -21.85 -8.97
C GLU A 126 -12.20 -21.35 -9.94
N GLU A 127 -12.06 -20.11 -10.42
CA GLU A 127 -12.99 -19.46 -11.34
C GLU A 127 -12.27 -19.00 -12.62
N PRO A 128 -11.96 -19.93 -13.54
CA PRO A 128 -11.25 -19.60 -14.76
C PRO A 128 -12.08 -18.69 -15.67
N VAL A 129 -11.50 -17.54 -16.04
CA VAL A 129 -12.09 -16.57 -16.97
C VAL A 129 -11.30 -16.59 -18.27
N SER A 130 -11.99 -16.66 -19.42
CA SER A 130 -11.30 -16.54 -20.70
C SER A 130 -10.77 -15.12 -20.89
N GLY A 131 -9.63 -14.97 -21.60
CA GLY A 131 -9.11 -13.63 -21.92
C GLY A 131 -10.12 -12.77 -22.68
N VAL A 132 -10.98 -13.39 -23.50
CA VAL A 132 -12.07 -12.71 -24.21
C VAL A 132 -13.13 -12.20 -23.25
N ASP A 133 -13.52 -13.00 -22.26
CA ASP A 133 -14.53 -12.59 -21.28
C ASP A 133 -14.00 -11.53 -20.32
N MET A 134 -12.71 -11.57 -19.99
CA MET A 134 -12.02 -10.52 -19.25
C MET A 134 -11.99 -9.20 -20.03
N LEU A 135 -11.66 -9.23 -21.33
CA LEU A 135 -11.69 -8.03 -22.17
C LEU A 135 -13.10 -7.46 -22.34
N ARG A 136 -14.12 -8.34 -22.46
CA ARG A 136 -15.53 -7.94 -22.48
C ARG A 136 -15.96 -7.27 -21.17
N SER A 137 -15.57 -7.80 -20.02
CA SER A 137 -15.92 -7.22 -18.71
C SER A 137 -15.25 -5.86 -18.49
N MET A 138 -14.05 -5.66 -19.03
CA MET A 138 -13.35 -4.37 -19.06
C MET A 138 -13.93 -3.36 -20.09
N ARG A 139 -15.01 -3.72 -20.78
CA ARG A 139 -15.64 -2.91 -21.85
C ARG A 139 -14.65 -2.51 -22.95
N VAL A 140 -13.64 -3.36 -23.20
CA VAL A 140 -12.72 -3.18 -24.32
C VAL A 140 -13.49 -3.52 -25.60
N ASP A 141 -13.45 -2.64 -26.60
CA ASP A 141 -14.00 -2.96 -27.91
C ASP A 141 -13.11 -4.03 -28.55
N LEU A 142 -13.58 -5.27 -28.58
CA LEU A 142 -12.80 -6.37 -29.17
C LEU A 142 -12.49 -6.14 -30.65
N ARG A 143 -13.25 -5.28 -31.35
CA ARG A 143 -12.97 -4.89 -32.74
C ARG A 143 -11.76 -3.96 -32.86
N SER A 144 -11.37 -3.27 -31.80
CA SER A 144 -10.17 -2.43 -31.79
C SER A 144 -8.89 -3.21 -31.49
N LEU A 145 -9.00 -4.51 -31.20
CA LEU A 145 -7.87 -5.40 -30.92
C LEU A 145 -7.41 -6.20 -32.16
N GLY A 146 -7.94 -5.88 -33.35
CA GLY A 146 -7.46 -6.42 -34.62
C GLY A 146 -6.94 -5.32 -35.55
N GLU A 147 -5.62 -5.18 -35.64
CA GLU A 147 -4.76 -5.72 -36.72
C GLU A 147 -3.63 -6.56 -36.08
#